data_AF-A0A2N2IFX1-F1
#
_entry.id   AF-A0A2N2IFX1-F1
#
_cell.length_a   1.000
_cell.length_b   1.000
_cell.length_c   1.000
_cell.angle_alpha   90.00
_cell.angle_beta   90.00
_cell.angle_gamma   90.00
#
_symmetry.space_group_name_H-M   'P 1'
#
loop_
_entity.id
_entity.type
_entity.pdbx_description
1 polymer ?
#
loop_
_entity_poly.entity_id
_entity_poly.type
_entity_poly.pdbx_seq_one_letter_code
_entity_poly.pdbx_strand_id
1 'polypeptide(L)'
;MQNEILMAGFGGQGVMTIGKFLAEGALENGLEVAWIPSYGPEMRGGTAYCTVVVADRPIGSPVVNIPTNILVMNRPSMTKFDSVVKPGGALIINSSLIPETSARTDIMQVFVPCNDLSIQHTGTSRSANIAGLGGSVGATDMVPVELVVAFLTKKFKKNQTVLETNLAIFNAAYKIGAEARTAWLAKKGEK
;
A
#
# COMPACT_ATOMS: atom_id res chain seq x y z
N MET A 1 -7.15 16.04 -7.98
CA MET A 1 -6.27 15.16 -7.17
C MET A 1 -5.81 14.00 -8.04
N GLN A 2 -4.52 13.67 -8.01
CA GLN A 2 -3.96 12.48 -8.68
C GLN A 2 -2.93 11.85 -7.74
N ASN A 3 -3.15 10.59 -7.39
CA ASN A 3 -2.28 9.79 -6.53
C ASN A 3 -1.62 8.70 -7.38
N GLU A 4 -0.29 8.58 -7.27
CA GLU A 4 0.52 7.66 -8.05
C GLU A 4 1.23 6.69 -7.10
N ILE A 5 0.79 5.44 -7.10
CA ILE A 5 1.10 4.50 -6.04
C ILE A 5 1.84 3.32 -6.64
N LEU A 6 2.95 2.91 -6.04
CA LEU A 6 3.69 1.71 -6.42
C LEU A 6 3.63 0.69 -5.27
N MET A 7 3.23 -0.53 -5.56
CA MET A 7 3.19 -1.62 -4.57
C MET A 7 4.08 -2.76 -5.04
N ALA A 8 5.11 -3.10 -4.28
CA ALA A 8 6.16 -4.03 -4.68
C ALA A 8 6.45 -5.10 -3.62
N GLY A 9 6.75 -6.31 -4.08
CA GLY A 9 7.05 -7.47 -3.25
C GLY A 9 7.48 -8.68 -4.07
N PHE A 10 7.48 -9.86 -3.46
CA PHE A 10 7.69 -11.11 -4.17
C PHE A 10 6.37 -11.61 -4.77
N GLY A 11 6.47 -12.37 -5.86
CA GLY A 11 5.35 -13.21 -6.31
C GLY A 11 4.81 -14.05 -5.14
N GLY A 12 3.51 -13.95 -4.88
CA GLY A 12 2.84 -14.61 -3.75
C GLY A 12 2.60 -13.72 -2.51
N GLN A 13 3.24 -12.55 -2.39
CA GLN A 13 2.94 -11.59 -1.31
C GLN A 13 1.67 -10.77 -1.56
N GLY A 14 0.94 -11.02 -2.65
CA GLY A 14 -0.36 -10.41 -2.88
C GLY A 14 -0.36 -8.90 -3.20
N VAL A 15 0.78 -8.33 -3.59
CA VAL A 15 0.93 -6.89 -3.92
C VAL A 15 0.08 -6.47 -5.12
N MET A 16 -0.02 -7.31 -6.15
CA MET A 16 -0.91 -7.06 -7.29
C MET A 16 -2.38 -7.10 -6.89
N THR A 17 -2.74 -8.03 -5.99
CA THR A 17 -4.11 -8.20 -5.51
C THR A 17 -4.59 -6.94 -4.81
N ILE A 18 -3.79 -6.38 -3.90
CA ILE A 18 -4.17 -5.14 -3.18
C ILE A 18 -4.14 -3.91 -4.08
N GLY A 19 -3.24 -3.84 -5.05
CA GLY A 19 -3.27 -2.78 -6.06
C GLY A 19 -4.55 -2.85 -6.91
N LYS A 20 -4.99 -4.06 -7.26
CA LYS A 20 -6.27 -4.27 -7.96
C LYS A 20 -7.47 -3.92 -7.08
N PHE A 21 -7.43 -4.25 -5.80
CA PHE A 21 -8.50 -3.89 -4.85
C PHE A 21 -8.65 -2.39 -4.73
N LEU A 22 -7.54 -1.67 -4.62
CA LEU A 22 -7.54 -0.21 -4.61
C LEU A 22 -8.12 0.35 -5.92
N ALA A 23 -7.68 -0.18 -7.06
CA ALA A 23 -8.14 0.25 -8.38
C ALA A 23 -9.65 0.02 -8.57
N GLU A 24 -10.15 -1.18 -8.28
CA GLU A 24 -11.56 -1.52 -8.38
C GLU A 24 -12.40 -0.70 -7.40
N GLY A 25 -11.94 -0.52 -6.15
CA GLY A 25 -12.63 0.30 -5.16
C GLY A 25 -12.72 1.77 -5.56
N ALA A 26 -11.66 2.35 -6.14
CA ALA A 26 -11.68 3.72 -6.64
C ALA A 26 -12.60 3.87 -7.87
N LEU A 27 -12.53 2.93 -8.81
CA LEU A 27 -13.37 2.93 -10.02
C LEU A 27 -14.87 2.84 -9.68
N GLU A 28 -15.25 2.00 -8.71
CA GLU A 28 -16.64 1.88 -8.24
C GLU A 28 -17.20 3.19 -7.64
N ASN A 29 -16.34 4.16 -7.31
CA ASN A 29 -16.70 5.45 -6.74
C ASN A 29 -16.49 6.61 -7.71
N GLY A 30 -16.42 6.33 -9.02
CA GLY A 30 -16.38 7.35 -10.06
C GLY A 30 -15.03 8.06 -10.21
N LEU A 31 -13.95 7.49 -9.66
CA LEU A 31 -12.59 7.97 -9.89
C LEU A 31 -12.02 7.34 -11.16
N GLU A 32 -11.13 8.09 -11.81
CA GLU A 32 -10.34 7.62 -12.93
C GLU A 32 -9.16 6.79 -12.42
N VAL A 33 -8.94 5.62 -13.03
CA VAL A 33 -7.96 4.65 -12.54
C VAL A 33 -7.13 4.07 -13.67
N ALA A 34 -5.81 3.97 -13.45
CA ALA A 34 -4.93 3.14 -14.25
C ALA A 34 -4.21 2.14 -13.33
N TRP A 35 -4.24 0.86 -13.70
CA TRP A 35 -3.56 -0.21 -12.98
C TRP A 35 -2.62 -0.94 -13.94
N ILE A 36 -1.31 -0.85 -13.69
CA ILE A 36 -0.29 -1.50 -14.52
C ILE A 36 0.48 -2.52 -13.66
N PRO A 37 0.36 -3.82 -13.93
CA PRO A 37 1.20 -4.82 -13.32
C PRO A 37 2.56 -4.91 -14.01
N SER A 38 3.59 -5.25 -13.24
CA SER A 38 4.90 -5.64 -13.75
C SER A 38 5.40 -6.88 -13.01
N TYR A 39 5.69 -7.93 -13.77
CA TYR A 39 6.22 -9.18 -13.27
C TYR A 39 7.18 -9.79 -14.28
N GLY A 40 8.23 -10.43 -13.78
CA GLY A 40 9.14 -11.20 -14.60
C GLY A 40 8.56 -12.57 -14.98
N PRO A 41 9.16 -13.26 -15.95
CA PRO A 41 8.83 -14.64 -16.32
C PRO A 41 9.24 -15.67 -15.23
N GLU A 42 9.90 -15.22 -14.17
CA GLU A 42 10.37 -16.04 -13.05
C GLU A 42 9.18 -16.60 -12.26
N MET A 43 8.96 -17.92 -12.34
CA MET A 43 7.81 -18.59 -11.73
C MET A 43 7.78 -18.53 -10.18
N ARG A 44 8.87 -18.14 -9.52
CA ARG A 44 8.95 -18.05 -8.05
C ARG A 44 10.02 -17.07 -7.59
N GLY A 45 9.71 -16.24 -6.58
CA GLY A 45 10.69 -15.37 -5.91
C GLY A 45 11.11 -14.12 -6.67
N GLY A 46 10.67 -13.94 -7.92
CA GLY A 46 10.91 -12.72 -8.69
C GLY A 46 10.22 -11.50 -8.07
N THR A 47 10.78 -10.32 -8.35
CA THR A 47 10.16 -9.04 -7.94
C THR A 47 8.89 -8.82 -8.77
N ALA A 48 7.76 -8.75 -8.09
CA ALA A 48 6.47 -8.41 -8.65
C ALA A 48 6.03 -7.06 -8.08
N TYR A 49 5.58 -6.16 -8.94
CA TYR A 49 5.04 -4.88 -8.50
C TYR A 49 3.88 -4.45 -9.39
N CYS A 50 3.11 -3.48 -8.93
CA CYS A 50 2.12 -2.81 -9.75
C CYS A 50 2.12 -1.32 -9.44
N THR A 51 1.78 -0.52 -10.44
CA THR A 51 1.47 0.88 -10.26
C THR A 51 -0.04 1.07 -10.33
N VAL A 52 -0.55 1.94 -9.45
CA VAL A 52 -1.96 2.34 -9.41
C VAL A 52 -1.99 3.85 -9.45
N VAL A 53 -2.62 4.40 -10.47
CA VAL A 53 -2.95 5.83 -10.55
C VAL A 53 -4.41 5.98 -10.23
N VAL A 54 -4.74 6.84 -9.28
CA VAL A 54 -6.11 7.21 -8.93
C VAL A 54 -6.25 8.72 -9.08
N ALA A 55 -7.24 9.17 -9.85
CA ALA A 55 -7.44 10.59 -10.14
C ALA A 55 -8.93 10.97 -10.14
N ASP A 56 -9.21 12.26 -9.90
CA ASP A 56 -10.55 12.86 -10.02
C ASP A 56 -10.83 13.44 -11.42
N ARG A 57 -9.88 13.25 -12.35
CA ARG A 57 -9.93 13.74 -13.73
C ARG A 57 -9.25 12.74 -14.66
N PRO A 58 -9.49 12.79 -15.98
CA PRO A 58 -8.88 11.86 -16.93
C PRO A 58 -7.36 11.77 -16.78
N ILE A 59 -6.85 10.53 -16.76
CA ILE A 59 -5.43 10.23 -16.61
C ILE A 59 -4.73 10.43 -17.97
N GLY A 60 -3.82 11.41 -18.05
CA GLY A 60 -3.09 11.71 -19.28
C GLY A 60 -1.98 10.71 -19.63
N SER A 61 -1.41 10.02 -18.64
CA SER A 61 -0.45 8.95 -18.82
C SER A 61 -0.56 7.95 -17.66
N PRO A 62 -0.56 6.63 -17.94
CA PRO A 62 -0.63 5.62 -16.91
C PRO A 62 0.76 5.22 -16.38
N VAL A 63 1.84 5.74 -16.97
CA VAL A 63 3.24 5.45 -16.59
C VAL A 63 3.64 6.30 -15.39
N VAL A 64 4.07 5.64 -14.31
CA VAL A 64 4.52 6.28 -13.07
C VAL A 64 6.03 6.11 -12.92
N ASN A 65 6.78 7.22 -13.03
CA ASN A 65 8.23 7.22 -12.84
C ASN A 65 8.64 7.62 -11.42
N ILE A 66 7.90 8.54 -10.79
CA ILE A 66 8.20 9.10 -9.46
C ILE A 66 6.93 9.03 -8.60
N PRO A 67 6.60 7.85 -8.03
CA PRO A 67 5.36 7.66 -7.29
C PRO A 67 5.26 8.60 -6.09
N THR A 68 4.04 9.07 -5.79
CA THR A 68 3.76 9.81 -4.55
C THR A 68 3.87 8.89 -3.33
N ASN A 69 3.54 7.60 -3.50
CA ASN A 69 3.50 6.62 -2.42
C ASN A 69 4.07 5.28 -2.89
N ILE A 70 4.92 4.66 -2.08
CA ILE A 70 5.47 3.34 -2.38
C ILE A 70 5.25 2.40 -1.18
N LEU A 71 4.68 1.23 -1.42
CA LEU A 71 4.62 0.12 -0.48
C LEU A 71 5.65 -0.94 -0.88
N VAL A 72 6.56 -1.29 0.03
CA VAL A 72 7.53 -2.37 -0.14
C VAL A 72 7.31 -3.49 0.87
N MET A 73 7.06 -4.70 0.36
CA MET A 73 6.76 -5.89 1.16
C MET A 73 7.98 -6.81 1.39
N ASN A 74 9.12 -6.51 0.75
CA ASN A 74 10.39 -7.23 0.93
C ASN A 74 11.62 -6.32 0.72
N ARG A 75 12.78 -6.83 1.11
CA ARG A 75 14.06 -6.11 1.03
C ARG A 75 14.50 -5.80 -0.41
N PRO A 76 14.42 -6.70 -1.41
CA PRO A 76 14.78 -6.35 -2.79
C PRO A 76 13.93 -5.22 -3.39
N SER A 77 12.64 -5.15 -3.04
CA SER A 77 11.76 -4.06 -3.48
C SER A 77 12.13 -2.73 -2.83
N MET A 78 12.51 -2.75 -1.55
CA MET A 78 13.07 -1.58 -0.87
C MET A 78 14.31 -1.07 -1.61
N THR A 79 15.31 -1.92 -1.83
CA THR A 79 16.54 -1.54 -2.54
C THR A 79 16.28 -1.03 -3.96
N LYS A 80 15.24 -1.54 -4.63
CA LYS A 80 14.91 -1.14 -5.99
C LYS A 80 14.17 0.19 -6.08
N PHE A 81 13.28 0.48 -5.13
CA PHE A 81 12.29 1.55 -5.29
C PHE A 81 12.40 2.69 -4.27
N ASP A 82 13.22 2.58 -3.22
CA ASP A 82 13.33 3.63 -2.20
C ASP A 82 13.76 5.01 -2.76
N SER A 83 14.62 5.00 -3.78
CA SER A 83 15.17 6.20 -4.39
C SER A 83 14.19 6.97 -5.29
N VAL A 84 13.10 6.34 -5.75
CA VAL A 84 12.18 6.92 -6.74
C VAL A 84 10.91 7.51 -6.12
N VAL A 85 10.78 7.52 -4.79
CA VAL A 85 9.67 8.19 -4.10
C VAL A 85 9.76 9.70 -4.35
N LYS A 86 8.63 10.32 -4.69
CA LYS A 86 8.53 11.78 -4.85
C LYS A 86 8.95 12.48 -3.54
N PRO A 87 9.74 13.57 -3.59
CA PRO A 87 10.00 14.38 -2.40
C PRO A 87 8.71 14.79 -1.69
N GLY A 88 8.67 14.61 -0.38
CA GLY A 88 7.48 14.80 0.45
C GLY A 88 6.43 13.68 0.40
N GLY A 89 6.63 12.67 -0.44
CA GLY A 89 5.82 11.46 -0.53
C GLY A 89 6.08 10.47 0.61
N ALA A 90 5.47 9.28 0.51
CA ALA A 90 5.53 8.26 1.54
C ALA A 90 6.15 6.94 1.06
N LEU A 91 6.99 6.35 1.91
CA LEU A 91 7.55 5.02 1.77
C LEU A 91 7.05 4.14 2.92
N ILE A 92 6.14 3.21 2.60
CA ILE A 92 5.56 2.25 3.53
C ILE A 92 6.34 0.95 3.44
N ILE A 93 6.86 0.50 4.58
CA ILE A 93 7.83 -0.58 4.70
C ILE A 93 7.23 -1.68 5.55
N ASN A 94 7.20 -2.92 5.04
CA ASN A 94 6.88 -4.09 5.85
C ASN A 94 8.02 -4.37 6.86
N SER A 95 7.89 -3.83 8.07
CA SER A 95 8.92 -3.92 9.11
C SER A 95 9.12 -5.33 9.66
N SER A 96 8.17 -6.24 9.43
CA SER A 96 8.34 -7.65 9.81
C SER A 96 9.41 -8.36 8.97
N LEU A 97 9.72 -7.87 7.76
CA LEU A 97 10.69 -8.50 6.84
C LEU A 97 11.84 -7.57 6.43
N ILE A 98 11.73 -6.28 6.72
CA ILE A 98 12.68 -5.25 6.28
C ILE A 98 13.10 -4.45 7.53
N PRO A 99 14.29 -4.73 8.09
CA PRO A 99 14.80 -3.98 9.23
C PRO A 99 15.46 -2.64 8.82
N GLU A 100 15.69 -2.41 7.52
CA GLU A 100 16.34 -1.20 7.04
C GLU A 100 15.41 0.02 6.99
N THR A 101 16.04 1.19 7.03
CA THR A 101 15.41 2.48 6.74
C THR A 101 16.00 3.04 5.43
N SER A 102 15.28 3.93 4.75
CA SER A 102 15.87 4.70 3.66
C SER A 102 16.77 5.81 4.23
N ALA A 103 17.87 6.10 3.54
CA ALA A 103 18.73 7.25 3.86
C ALA A 103 18.06 8.60 3.53
N ARG A 104 16.93 8.60 2.81
CA ARG A 104 16.18 9.79 2.41
C ARG A 104 15.48 10.44 3.61
N THR A 105 15.70 11.73 3.80
CA THR A 105 15.11 12.55 4.88
C THR A 105 13.97 13.45 4.40
N ASP A 106 13.77 13.56 3.09
CA ASP A 106 12.74 14.37 2.44
C ASP A 106 11.43 13.62 2.20
N ILE A 107 11.37 12.32 2.54
CA ILE A 107 10.19 11.47 2.42
C ILE A 107 9.72 10.98 3.80
N MET A 108 8.42 10.73 3.92
CA MET A 108 7.86 10.09 5.11
C MET A 108 8.10 8.59 5.04
N GLN A 109 8.77 8.02 6.05
CA GLN A 109 8.95 6.57 6.18
C GLN A 109 7.97 6.02 7.21
N VAL A 110 7.23 4.97 6.84
CA VAL A 110 6.20 4.35 7.68
C VAL A 110 6.49 2.86 7.83
N PHE A 111 6.71 2.41 9.05
CA PHE A 111 7.04 1.02 9.36
C PHE A 111 5.78 0.30 9.81
N VAL A 112 5.32 -0.67 9.02
CA VAL A 112 4.10 -1.43 9.28
C VAL A 112 4.49 -2.90 9.47
N PRO A 113 4.21 -3.51 10.63
CA PRO A 113 4.55 -4.91 10.90
C PRO A 113 3.52 -5.84 10.23
N CYS A 114 3.55 -5.89 8.88
CA CYS A 114 2.48 -6.49 8.09
C CYS A 114 2.30 -7.98 8.37
N ASN A 115 3.40 -8.74 8.50
CA ASN A 115 3.30 -10.17 8.76
C ASN A 115 2.82 -10.44 10.18
N ASP A 116 3.29 -9.66 11.15
CA ASP A 116 2.95 -9.85 12.55
C ASP A 116 1.47 -9.56 12.80
N LEU A 117 0.94 -8.48 12.21
CA LEU A 117 -0.50 -8.18 12.22
C LEU A 117 -1.32 -9.32 11.59
N SER A 118 -0.87 -9.85 10.46
CA SER A 118 -1.55 -10.98 9.81
C SER A 118 -1.56 -12.22 10.70
N ILE A 119 -0.42 -12.56 11.31
CA ILE A 119 -0.28 -13.75 12.18
C ILE A 119 -1.11 -13.58 13.44
N GLN A 120 -1.10 -12.41 14.06
CA GLN A 120 -1.89 -12.10 15.25
C GLN A 120 -3.39 -12.35 15.03
N HIS A 121 -3.93 -12.01 13.86
CA HIS A 121 -5.37 -12.12 13.58
C HIS A 121 -5.79 -13.42 12.90
N THR A 122 -4.90 -14.11 12.19
CA THR A 122 -5.26 -15.28 11.35
C THR A 122 -4.44 -16.53 11.63
N GLY A 123 -3.41 -16.44 12.48
CA GLY A 123 -2.42 -17.49 12.70
C GLY A 123 -1.43 -17.70 11.54
N THR A 124 -1.53 -16.92 10.46
CA THR A 124 -0.64 -17.04 9.29
C THR A 124 -0.27 -15.67 8.71
N SER A 125 0.78 -15.60 7.89
CA SER A 125 1.20 -14.36 7.21
C SER A 125 0.48 -14.09 5.88
N ARG A 126 -0.55 -14.88 5.52
CA ARG A 126 -1.19 -14.82 4.18
C ARG A 126 -1.92 -13.50 3.90
N SER A 127 -2.36 -12.79 4.95
CA SER A 127 -3.07 -11.52 4.86
C SER A 127 -2.14 -10.31 5.12
N ALA A 128 -0.82 -10.48 5.07
CA ALA A 128 0.14 -9.39 5.26
C ALA A 128 -0.06 -8.25 4.23
N ASN A 129 -0.52 -8.57 3.02
CA ASN A 129 -0.85 -7.56 2.02
C ASN A 129 -1.98 -6.62 2.46
N ILE A 130 -2.98 -7.12 3.19
CA ILE A 130 -4.07 -6.29 3.72
C ILE A 130 -3.55 -5.30 4.75
N ALA A 131 -2.58 -5.70 5.58
CA ALA A 131 -1.89 -4.77 6.48
C ALA A 131 -1.12 -3.70 5.68
N GLY A 132 -0.37 -4.10 4.65
CA GLY A 132 0.33 -3.14 3.78
C GLY A 132 -0.60 -2.14 3.11
N LEU A 133 -1.78 -2.60 2.64
CA LEU A 133 -2.81 -1.74 2.08
C LEU A 133 -3.36 -0.76 3.14
N GLY A 134 -3.72 -1.24 4.33
CA GLY A 134 -4.21 -0.41 5.43
C GLY A 134 -3.22 0.68 5.82
N GLY A 135 -1.96 0.30 6.05
CA GLY A 135 -0.89 1.24 6.36
C GLY A 135 -0.66 2.27 5.26
N SER A 136 -0.76 1.87 3.99
CA SER A 136 -0.65 2.79 2.85
C SER A 136 -1.78 3.80 2.81
N VAL A 137 -3.04 3.37 3.00
CA VAL A 137 -4.20 4.27 3.01
C VAL A 137 -4.10 5.25 4.19
N GLY A 138 -3.79 4.75 5.39
CA GLY A 138 -3.65 5.59 6.59
C GLY A 138 -2.52 6.62 6.45
N ALA A 139 -1.37 6.21 5.91
CA ALA A 139 -0.21 7.08 5.75
C ALA A 139 -0.43 8.22 4.76
N THR A 140 -1.30 8.04 3.76
CA THR A 140 -1.24 8.89 2.55
C THR A 140 -2.54 9.59 2.22
N ASP A 141 -3.68 9.12 2.75
CA ASP A 141 -5.00 9.61 2.35
C ASP A 141 -5.23 9.50 0.83
N MET A 142 -4.55 8.56 0.16
CA MET A 142 -4.57 8.41 -1.30
C MET A 142 -5.97 8.14 -1.87
N VAL A 143 -6.87 7.64 -1.03
CA VAL A 143 -8.31 7.49 -1.26
C VAL A 143 -9.04 7.58 0.09
N PRO A 144 -10.32 7.97 0.13
CA PRO A 144 -11.12 7.86 1.34
C PRO A 144 -11.14 6.40 1.83
N VAL A 145 -10.96 6.21 3.14
CA VAL A 145 -10.82 4.89 3.76
C VAL A 145 -12.08 4.04 3.58
N GLU A 146 -13.24 4.70 3.56
CA GLU A 146 -14.56 4.12 3.38
C GLU A 146 -14.66 3.37 2.05
N LEU A 147 -14.00 3.85 0.99
CA LEU A 147 -14.02 3.20 -0.32
C LEU A 147 -13.35 1.83 -0.26
N VAL A 148 -12.20 1.76 0.43
CA VAL A 148 -11.44 0.51 0.56
C VAL A 148 -12.18 -0.45 1.48
N VAL A 149 -12.72 0.02 2.60
CA VAL A 149 -13.51 -0.80 3.54
C VAL A 149 -14.77 -1.35 2.87
N ALA A 150 -15.51 -0.53 2.12
CA ALA A 150 -16.69 -0.97 1.38
C ALA A 150 -16.33 -2.03 0.34
N PHE A 151 -15.24 -1.82 -0.39
CA PHE A 151 -14.75 -2.80 -1.37
C PHE A 151 -14.34 -4.13 -0.73
N LEU A 152 -13.56 -4.10 0.36
CA LEU A 152 -13.18 -5.31 1.10
C LEU A 152 -14.41 -6.04 1.65
N THR A 153 -15.38 -5.30 2.18
CA THR A 153 -16.67 -5.83 2.66
C THR A 153 -17.40 -6.57 1.55
N LYS A 154 -17.57 -5.95 0.39
CA LYS A 154 -18.18 -6.58 -0.78
C LYS A 154 -17.39 -7.80 -1.26
N LYS A 155 -16.06 -7.73 -1.28
CA LYS A 155 -15.17 -8.79 -1.76
C LYS A 155 -15.26 -10.06 -0.91
N PHE A 156 -15.27 -9.90 0.41
CA PHE A 156 -15.22 -11.02 1.36
C PHE A 156 -16.59 -11.38 1.97
N LYS A 157 -17.70 -10.76 1.51
CA LYS A 157 -19.06 -10.98 2.03
C LYS A 157 -19.52 -12.45 2.16
N LYS A 158 -18.93 -13.36 1.39
CA LYS A 158 -19.28 -14.80 1.41
C LYS A 158 -18.64 -15.56 2.57
N ASN A 159 -17.63 -15.00 3.21
CA ASN A 159 -16.93 -15.62 4.33
C ASN A 159 -16.72 -14.57 5.43
N GLN A 160 -17.64 -14.57 6.40
CA GLN A 160 -17.69 -13.56 7.46
C GLN A 160 -16.42 -13.54 8.32
N THR A 161 -15.88 -14.70 8.67
CA THR A 161 -14.62 -14.79 9.44
C THR A 161 -13.44 -14.19 8.68
N VAL A 162 -13.33 -14.46 7.38
CA VAL A 162 -12.28 -13.89 6.53
C VAL A 162 -12.47 -12.37 6.38
N LEU A 163 -13.72 -11.90 6.29
CA LEU A 163 -14.00 -10.48 6.25
C LEU A 163 -13.56 -9.77 7.54
N GLU A 164 -14.01 -10.26 8.69
CA GLU A 164 -13.73 -9.65 10.00
C GLU A 164 -12.24 -9.61 10.29
N THR A 165 -11.53 -10.72 10.04
CA THR A 165 -10.07 -10.78 10.24
C THR A 165 -9.32 -9.83 9.31
N ASN A 166 -9.68 -9.75 8.02
CA ASN A 166 -9.02 -8.81 7.11
C ASN A 166 -9.33 -7.36 7.45
N LEU A 167 -10.57 -7.03 7.86
CA LEU A 167 -10.90 -5.68 8.32
C LEU A 167 -10.14 -5.30 9.59
N ALA A 168 -10.00 -6.23 10.54
CA ALA A 168 -9.21 -6.00 11.74
C ALA A 168 -7.74 -5.71 11.42
N ILE A 169 -7.13 -6.51 10.54
CA ILE A 169 -5.75 -6.31 10.04
C ILE A 169 -5.62 -4.95 9.36
N PHE A 170 -6.53 -4.64 8.43
CA PHE A 170 -6.53 -3.37 7.69
C PHE A 170 -6.61 -2.18 8.65
N ASN A 171 -7.56 -2.20 9.60
CA ASN A 171 -7.78 -1.11 10.54
C ASN A 171 -6.60 -0.91 11.51
N ALA A 172 -5.98 -2.01 11.97
CA ALA A 172 -4.79 -1.93 12.81
C ALA A 172 -3.63 -1.26 12.07
N ALA A 173 -3.37 -1.66 10.83
CA ALA A 173 -2.32 -1.06 10.01
C ALA A 173 -2.65 0.39 9.59
N TYR A 174 -3.92 0.69 9.31
CA TYR A 174 -4.37 2.04 8.99
C TYR A 174 -4.04 3.03 10.11
N LYS A 175 -4.27 2.65 11.37
CA LYS A 175 -3.93 3.50 12.53
C LYS A 175 -2.44 3.84 12.58
N ILE A 176 -1.57 2.84 12.37
CA ILE A 176 -0.11 3.04 12.32
C ILE A 176 0.25 4.06 11.22
N GLY A 177 -0.34 3.91 10.03
CA GLY A 177 -0.15 4.84 8.93
C GLY A 177 -0.63 6.26 9.26
N ALA A 178 -1.84 6.39 9.82
CA ALA A 178 -2.43 7.68 10.15
C ALA A 178 -1.67 8.43 11.27
N GLU A 179 -1.16 7.70 12.27
CA GLU A 179 -0.29 8.25 13.32
C GLU A 179 1.02 8.77 12.72
N ALA A 180 1.67 7.99 11.83
CA ALA A 180 2.88 8.41 11.13
C ALA A 180 2.63 9.68 10.27
N ARG A 181 1.50 9.73 9.56
CA ARG A 181 1.08 10.91 8.78
C ARG A 181 0.94 12.14 9.67
N THR A 182 0.25 12.00 10.80
CA THR A 182 0.04 13.10 11.75
C THR A 182 1.36 13.63 12.29
N ALA A 183 2.26 12.73 12.72
CA ALA A 183 3.59 13.10 13.20
C ALA A 183 4.44 13.78 12.13
N TRP A 184 4.34 13.35 10.86
CA TRP A 184 5.05 13.96 9.74
C TRP A 184 4.55 15.37 9.41
N LEU A 185 3.23 15.57 9.39
CA LEU A 185 2.63 16.88 9.13
C LEU A 185 2.94 17.88 10.25
N ALA A 186 2.93 17.45 11.51
CA ALA A 186 3.32 18.29 12.64
C ALA A 186 4.76 18.83 12.48
N LYS A 187 5.71 17.95 12.14
CA LYS A 187 7.11 18.35 11.87
C LYS A 187 7.29 19.32 10.70
N LYS A 188 6.40 19.27 9.71
CA LYS A 188 6.41 20.19 8.56
C LYS A 188 5.75 21.53 8.87
N GLY A 189 4.73 21.56 9.72
CA GLY A 189 4.05 22.79 10.13
C GLY A 189 4.82 23.63 11.17
N GLU A 190 5.83 23.05 11.83
CA GLU A 190 6.75 23.74 12.74
C GLU A 190 7.89 24.50 12.03
N LYS A 191 7.95 24.48 10.68
CA LYS A 191 8.92 25.22 9.86
C LYS A 191 8.23 26.35 9.09
#